data_AF-A0A0T5ZE94-F1
#
_entry.id   AF-A0A0T5ZE94-F1
#
_cell.length_a   1.000
_cell.length_b   1.000
_cell.length_c   1.000
_cell.angle_alpha   90.00
_cell.angle_beta   90.00
_cell.angle_gamma   90.00
#
_symmetry.space_group_name_H-M   'P 1'
#
loop_
_entity.id
_entity.type
_entity.pdbx_description
1 polymer ?
#
loop_
_entity_poly.entity_id
_entity_poly.type
_entity_poly.pdbx_seq_one_letter_code
_entity_poly.pdbx_strand_id
1 'polypeptide(L)' 'MRPFTTTVNQELSDVLESKVRSFLVLPGTIDGKEPKNERIAQALNFFISENSPASAEVIFCVDEVR' A
#
# COMPACT_ATOMS: atom_id res chain seq x y z
N MET A 1 -9.11 -8.31 2.89
CA MET A 1 -7.97 -7.84 2.05
C MET A 1 -6.65 -7.80 2.81
N ARG A 2 -6.57 -7.31 4.05
CA ARG A 2 -5.31 -7.33 4.84
C ARG A 2 -4.59 -8.68 4.89
N PRO A 3 -5.27 -9.81 5.18
CA PRO A 3 -4.59 -11.11 5.22
C PRO A 3 -3.96 -11.49 3.88
N PHE A 4 -4.64 -11.17 2.77
CA PHE A 4 -4.17 -11.49 1.42
C PHE A 4 -2.89 -10.75 1.05
N THR A 5 -2.84 -9.43 1.26
CA THR A 5 -1.65 -8.62 0.92
C THR A 5 -0.45 -8.98 1.80
N THR A 6 -0.68 -9.37 3.05
CA THR A 6 0.39 -9.87 3.94
C THR A 6 0.93 -11.21 3.48
N THR A 7 0.07 -12.18 3.14
CA THR A 7 0.52 -13.50 2.64
C THR A 7 1.30 -13.38 1.34
N VAL A 8 0.86 -12.55 0.39
CA VAL A 8 1.61 -12.36 -0.88
C VAL A 8 3.02 -11.83 -0.63
N ASN A 9 3.17 -10.84 0.27
CA ASN A 9 4.49 -10.33 0.62
C ASN A 9 5.34 -11.38 1.35
N GLN A 10 4.72 -12.22 2.16
CA GLN A 10 5.42 -13.29 2.87
C GLN A 10 5.95 -14.36 1.91
N GLU A 11 5.14 -14.82 0.95
CA GLU A 11 5.58 -15.77 -0.08
C GLU A 11 6.68 -15.17 -0.97
N LEU A 12 6.56 -13.89 -1.36
CA LEU A 12 7.58 -13.19 -2.16
C LEU A 12 8.91 -13.08 -1.41
N SER A 13 8.87 -12.73 -0.12
CA SER A 13 10.05 -12.55 0.71
C SER A 13 10.66 -13.89 1.13
N ASP A 14 9.87 -14.75 1.77
CA ASP A 14 10.39 -15.89 2.54
C ASP A 14 10.59 -17.15 1.67
N VAL A 15 9.84 -17.27 0.56
CA VAL A 15 9.92 -18.44 -0.34
C VAL A 15 10.73 -18.13 -1.58
N LEU A 16 10.54 -16.94 -2.16
CA LEU A 16 11.18 -16.56 -3.43
C LEU A 16 12.43 -15.69 -3.25
N GLU A 17 12.77 -15.31 -2.01
CA GLU A 17 13.87 -14.39 -1.69
C GLU A 17 13.82 -13.08 -2.52
N SER A 18 12.60 -12.68 -2.91
CA SER A 18 12.36 -11.56 -3.81
C SER A 18 12.37 -10.24 -3.05
N LYS A 19 12.92 -9.20 -3.70
CA LYS A 19 12.87 -7.82 -3.20
C LYS A 19 11.58 -7.09 -3.62
N VAL A 20 10.67 -7.77 -4.31
CA VAL A 20 9.38 -7.20 -4.73
C VAL A 20 8.45 -7.08 -3.53
N ARG A 21 7.86 -5.91 -3.32
CA ARG A 21 6.77 -5.69 -2.35
C ARG A 21 5.47 -5.33 -3.05
N SER A 22 4.38 -5.93 -2.59
CA SER A 22 3.02 -5.65 -3.05
C SER A 22 2.30 -4.74 -2.06
N PHE A 23 1.71 -3.66 -2.57
CA PHE A 23 0.94 -2.68 -1.82
C PHE A 23 -0.46 -2.54 -2.42
N LEU A 24 -1.47 -2.29 -1.58
CA LEU A 24 -2.83 -1.99 -2.02
C LEU A 24 -3.18 -0.54 -1.67
N VAL A 25 -3.52 0.26 -2.68
CA VAL A 25 -4.04 1.62 -2.52
C VAL A 25 -5.54 1.60 -2.77
N LEU A 26 -6.29 2.15 -1.82
CA LEU A 26 -7.73 2.35 -1.91
C LEU A 26 -7.99 3.86 -1.93
N PRO A 27 -8.18 4.46 -3.12
CA PRO A 27 -8.51 5.87 -3.26
C PRO A 27 -10.00 6.11 -2.99
N GLY A 28 -10.33 7.33 -2.55
CA GLY A 28 -11.68 7.71 -2.15
C GLY A 28 -11.99 7.38 -0.68
N THR A 29 -13.18 7.79 -0.23
CA THR A 29 -13.61 7.59 1.16
C THR A 29 -14.76 6.60 1.24
N ILE A 30 -15.02 6.03 2.42
CA ILE A 30 -16.20 5.21 2.75
C ILE A 30 -17.50 5.95 2.47
N ASP A 31 -17.50 7.29 2.58
CA ASP A 31 -18.63 8.15 2.25
C ASP A 31 -18.87 8.32 0.73
N GLY A 32 -18.04 7.72 -0.12
CA GLY A 32 -18.13 7.84 -1.58
C GLY A 32 -17.67 9.18 -2.15
N LYS A 33 -16.83 9.94 -1.43
CA LYS A 33 -16.23 11.17 -1.94
C LYS A 33 -15.19 10.85 -3.02
N GLU A 34 -15.11 11.74 -4.02
CA GLU A 34 -14.14 11.64 -5.10
C GLU A 34 -12.70 11.60 -4.57
N PRO A 35 -11.85 10.71 -5.13
CA PRO A 35 -10.46 10.60 -4.74
C PRO A 35 -9.64 11.82 -5.13
N LYS A 36 -8.62 12.13 -4.32
CA LYS A 36 -7.68 13.22 -4.63
C LYS A 36 -6.43 12.68 -5.28
N ASN A 37 -6.22 13.00 -6.56
CA ASN A 37 -5.04 12.58 -7.31
C ASN A 37 -3.71 12.91 -6.61
N GLU A 38 -3.64 14.03 -5.90
CA GLU A 38 -2.45 14.42 -5.11
C GLU A 38 -2.11 13.39 -4.03
N ARG A 39 -3.11 12.86 -3.32
CA ARG A 39 -2.91 11.87 -2.26
C ARG A 39 -2.51 10.50 -2.82
N ILE A 40 -3.05 10.14 -3.98
CA ILE A 40 -2.61 8.94 -4.72
C ILE A 40 -1.14 9.09 -5.13
N ALA A 41 -0.75 10.24 -5.70
CA ALA A 41 0.62 10.50 -6.10
C ALA A 41 1.58 10.48 -4.90
N GLN A 42 1.18 11.02 -3.75
CA GLN A 42 1.97 10.94 -2.52
C GLN A 42 2.18 9.49 -2.04
N ALA A 43 1.13 8.65 -2.10
CA ALA A 43 1.26 7.24 -1.75
C ALA A 43 2.21 6.49 -2.71
N LEU A 44 2.11 6.76 -4.02
CA LEU A 44 3.03 6.19 -5.01
C LEU A 44 4.49 6.63 -4.76
N ASN A 45 4.70 7.91 -4.45
CA ASN A 45 6.02 8.45 -4.10
C ASN A 45 6.58 7.79 -2.84
N PHE A 46 5.73 7.45 -1.88
CA PHE A 46 6.15 6.69 -0.70
C PHE A 46 6.63 5.28 -1.09
N PHE A 47 5.94 4.57 -1.98
CA PHE A 47 6.30 3.19 -2.35
C PHE A 47 7.62 3.06 -3.08
N ILE A 48 7.99 4.07 -3.87
CA ILE A 48 9.28 4.12 -4.57
C ILE A 48 10.42 4.65 -3.68
N SER A 49 10.10 5.21 -2.50
CA SER A 49 11.10 5.71 -1.56
C SER A 49 11.78 4.55 -0.82
N GLU A 50 13.01 4.80 -0.35
CA GLU A 50 13.77 3.82 0.46
C GLU A 50 13.13 3.52 1.82
N ASN A 51 12.09 4.27 2.23
CA ASN A 51 11.34 4.04 3.46
C ASN A 51 10.23 3.01 3.29
N SER A 52 9.83 2.73 2.04
CA SER A 52 8.80 1.75 1.70
C SER A 52 9.05 0.38 2.34
N PRO A 53 10.24 -0.25 2.28
CA PRO A 53 10.51 -1.58 2.83
C PRO A 53 10.33 -1.70 4.35
N ALA A 54 10.51 -0.59 5.09
CA ALA A 54 10.37 -0.56 6.55
C ALA A 54 8.90 -0.48 7.00
N SER A 55 7.97 -0.17 6.10
CA SER A 55 6.55 -0.08 6.43
C SER A 55 5.92 -1.47 6.64
N ALA A 56 5.37 -1.70 7.84
CA ALA A 56 4.50 -2.83 8.13
C ALA A 56 3.09 -2.66 7.52
N GLU A 57 2.71 -1.44 7.15
CA GLU A 57 1.44 -1.15 6.51
C GLU A 57 1.53 -1.45 5.00
N VAL A 58 0.63 -2.31 4.54
CA VAL A 58 0.55 -2.80 3.15
C VAL A 58 -0.75 -2.39 2.44
N ILE A 59 -1.69 -1.77 3.18
CA ILE A 59 -2.95 -1.23 2.65
C ILE A 59 -3.06 0.23 3.04
N PHE A 60 -3.25 1.10 2.05
CA PHE A 60 -3.31 2.55 2.22
C PHE A 60 -4.67 3.07 1.76
N CYS A 61 -5.50 3.52 2.70
CA CYS A 61 -6.72 4.27 2.42
C CYS A 61 -6.36 5.75 2.35
N VAL A 62 -5.94 6.21 1.17
CA VAL A 62 -5.21 7.49 1.02
C VAL A 62 -6.08 8.72 1.25
N ASP A 63 -7.39 8.60 1.09
CA ASP A 63 -8.32 9.71 1.25
C ASP A 63 -9.06 9.75 2.58
N GLU A 64 -8.95 8.68 3.37
CA GLU A 64 -9.56 8.57 4.69
C GLU A 64 -8.89 9.49 5.71
N VAL A 65 -9.73 10.16 6.52
CA VAL A 65 -9.26 10.87 7.71
C VAL A 65 -9.31 9.87 8.85
N ARG A 66 -8.13 9.50 9.34
CA ARG A 66 -7.95 8.45 10.36
C ARG A 66 -7.96 9.02 11.77
#